data_AF-A0A7V9BAH2-F1
#
_entry.id   AF-A0A7V9BAH2-F1
#
_cell.length_a   1.000
_cell.length_b   1.000
_cell.length_c   1.000
_cell.angle_alpha   90.00
_cell.angle_beta   90.00
_cell.angle_gamma   90.00
#
_symmetry.space_group_name_H-M   'P 1'
#
loop_
_entity.id
_entity.type
_entity.pdbx_description
1 polymer ?
#
loop_
_entity_poly.entity_id
_entity_poly.type
_entity_poly.pdbx_seq_one_letter_code
_entity_poly.pdbx_strand_id
1 'polypeptide(L)'
;IMTMPVGVTNPDPIDQPSDRVVVAQDWGGSTVFRFDPTVSKPRFDTVLTTAARFASVSPDGTRLLYQTTEGSRVVATSFPIPGRQWQVASEGREPLWLSNTEVVYRLGVSWYVVRVDPLTGEPVGAPTVLGRDPRFSDTAGWSNRLSHDGGIIYVQGPAQVTGTHVRVIPNWVAQMKRAVDEANK
;
A
#
# COMPACT_ATOMS: atom_id res chain seq x y z
N ILE A 1 14.30 15.96 -21.24
CA ILE A 1 14.48 14.49 -21.24
C ILE A 1 14.69 14.09 -19.80
N MET A 2 13.74 13.34 -19.25
CA MET A 2 13.79 12.79 -17.90
C MET A 2 14.74 11.58 -17.92
N THR A 3 15.70 11.52 -17.01
CA THR A 3 16.68 10.43 -16.98
C THR A 3 16.25 9.41 -15.95
N MET A 4 15.72 8.28 -16.42
CA MET A 4 15.37 7.14 -15.57
C MET A 4 16.58 6.22 -15.40
N PRO A 5 16.70 5.51 -14.26
CA PRO A 5 17.59 4.36 -14.15
C PRO A 5 17.22 3.28 -15.18
N VAL A 6 18.22 2.53 -15.65
CA VAL A 6 18.04 1.44 -16.62
C VAL A 6 17.08 0.38 -16.03
N GLY A 7 16.05 -0.01 -16.79
CA GLY A 7 15.06 -1.03 -16.40
C GLY A 7 13.77 -0.50 -15.76
N VAL A 8 13.71 0.80 -15.43
CA VAL A 8 12.50 1.44 -14.91
C VAL A 8 11.59 1.83 -16.07
N THR A 9 10.42 1.21 -16.17
CA THR A 9 9.50 1.47 -17.29
C THR A 9 8.40 2.48 -16.92
N ASN A 10 7.92 2.47 -15.66
CA ASN A 10 6.92 3.42 -15.19
C ASN A 10 6.88 3.49 -13.64
N PRO A 11 7.61 4.43 -13.00
CA PRO A 11 7.57 4.58 -11.56
C PRO A 11 6.32 5.34 -11.14
N ASP A 12 5.48 4.69 -10.34
CA ASP A 12 4.25 5.30 -9.84
C ASP A 12 4.54 6.06 -8.53
N PRO A 13 4.15 7.34 -8.40
CA PRO A 13 4.19 8.04 -7.13
C PRO A 13 3.35 7.29 -6.09
N ILE A 14 3.97 6.92 -4.97
CA ILE A 14 3.33 6.18 -3.88
C ILE A 14 3.36 6.93 -2.55
N ASP A 15 4.15 7.99 -2.40
CA ASP A 15 4.10 8.87 -1.22
C ASP A 15 4.65 10.26 -1.54
N GLN A 16 4.22 11.28 -0.81
CA GLN A 16 4.70 12.65 -0.97
C GLN A 16 4.91 13.29 0.41
N PRO A 17 6.03 13.01 1.09
CA PRO A 17 6.30 13.57 2.43
C PRO A 17 6.51 15.08 2.44
N SER A 18 6.80 15.70 1.29
CA SER A 18 6.89 17.16 1.15
C SER A 18 6.70 17.60 -0.31
N ASP A 19 6.57 18.90 -0.56
CA ASP A 19 6.47 19.46 -1.91
C ASP A 19 7.71 19.16 -2.79
N ARG A 20 8.85 18.85 -2.17
CA ARG A 20 10.12 18.59 -2.87
C ARG A 20 10.56 17.13 -2.87
N VAL A 21 9.77 16.24 -2.27
CA VAL A 21 10.11 14.82 -2.21
C VAL A 21 8.87 14.01 -2.52
N VAL A 22 8.92 13.33 -3.66
CA VAL A 22 7.99 12.26 -4.00
C VAL A 22 8.75 10.94 -3.91
N VAL A 23 8.15 9.97 -3.24
CA VAL A 23 8.58 8.58 -3.29
C VAL A 23 7.75 7.87 -4.37
N ALA A 24 8.44 7.19 -5.27
CA ALA A 24 7.82 6.43 -6.34
C ALA A 24 8.29 4.98 -6.31
N GLN A 25 7.52 4.11 -6.95
CA GLN A 25 7.79 2.69 -6.99
C GLN A 25 7.64 2.14 -8.40
N ASP A 26 8.62 1.34 -8.81
CA ASP A 26 8.43 0.43 -9.94
C ASP A 26 7.84 -0.89 -9.41
N TRP A 27 6.62 -1.22 -9.83
CA TRP A 27 5.93 -2.44 -9.41
C TRP A 27 6.57 -3.72 -9.97
N GLY A 28 7.21 -3.64 -11.14
CA GLY A 28 7.87 -4.78 -11.78
C GLY A 28 9.14 -5.17 -11.04
N GLY A 29 10.04 -4.21 -10.81
CA GLY A 29 11.28 -4.41 -10.06
C GLY A 29 11.13 -4.40 -8.54
N SER A 30 10.00 -3.92 -8.00
CA SER A 30 9.82 -3.63 -6.57
C SER A 30 10.95 -2.73 -6.03
N THR A 31 11.31 -1.74 -6.85
CA THR A 31 12.35 -0.75 -6.60
C THR A 31 11.69 0.55 -6.17
N VAL A 32 12.22 1.18 -5.13
CA VAL A 32 11.72 2.46 -4.61
C VAL A 32 12.69 3.56 -5.00
N PHE A 33 12.14 4.66 -5.49
CA PHE A 33 12.86 5.86 -5.90
C PHE A 33 12.37 7.06 -5.11
N ARG A 34 13.18 8.10 -5.10
CA ARG A 34 12.73 9.46 -4.76
C ARG A 34 13.09 10.42 -5.87
N PHE A 35 12.32 11.49 -6.00
CA PHE A 35 12.65 12.60 -6.87
C PHE A 35 12.03 13.91 -6.36
N ASP A 36 12.55 15.04 -6.84
CA ASP A 36 11.97 16.37 -6.62
C ASP A 36 11.05 16.72 -7.80
N PRO A 37 9.72 16.84 -7.60
CA PRO A 37 8.80 17.19 -8.69
C PRO A 37 8.87 18.66 -9.09
N THR A 38 9.52 19.53 -8.30
CA THR A 38 9.57 20.98 -8.52
C THR A 38 10.64 21.39 -9.53
N VAL A 39 11.56 20.50 -9.88
CA VAL A 39 12.62 20.77 -10.86
C VAL A 39 12.20 20.35 -12.27
N SER A 40 12.57 21.16 -13.27
CA SER A 40 12.17 20.94 -14.67
C SER A 40 12.70 19.65 -15.31
N LYS A 41 13.73 19.05 -14.72
CA LYS A 41 14.32 17.76 -15.12
C LYS A 41 14.54 16.89 -13.88
N PRO A 42 13.49 16.23 -13.38
CA PRO A 42 13.60 15.38 -12.19
C PRO A 42 14.64 14.29 -12.39
N ARG A 43 15.46 14.08 -11.35
CA ARG A 43 16.35 12.94 -11.21
C ARG A 43 15.72 11.96 -10.23
N PHE A 44 15.68 10.70 -10.62
CA PHE A 44 15.23 9.61 -9.77
C PHE A 44 16.42 9.00 -9.06
N ASP A 45 16.49 9.17 -7.75
CA ASP A 45 17.47 8.51 -6.91
C ASP A 45 16.87 7.21 -6.38
N THR A 46 17.52 6.08 -6.67
CA THR A 46 17.12 4.78 -6.10
C THR A 46 17.33 4.79 -4.58
N VAL A 47 16.27 4.49 -3.84
CA VAL A 47 16.27 4.36 -2.38
C VAL A 47 16.40 2.89 -1.99
N LEU A 48 15.53 2.02 -2.49
CA LEU A 48 15.61 0.57 -2.28
C LEU A 48 15.69 -0.14 -3.62
N THR A 49 16.65 -1.06 -3.77
CA THR A 49 16.91 -1.74 -5.04
C THR A 49 16.05 -2.97 -5.28
N THR A 50 15.60 -3.68 -4.24
CA THR A 50 14.78 -4.89 -4.42
C THR A 50 13.77 -5.12 -3.31
N ALA A 51 12.67 -5.76 -3.70
CA ALA A 51 11.68 -6.41 -2.82
C ALA A 51 10.89 -5.49 -1.89
N ALA A 52 10.68 -4.21 -2.23
CA ALA A 52 9.88 -3.29 -1.44
C ALA A 52 8.59 -2.87 -2.17
N ARG A 53 7.50 -2.75 -1.41
CA ARG A 53 6.22 -2.19 -1.86
C ARG A 53 5.64 -1.25 -0.82
N PHE A 54 4.78 -0.34 -1.27
CA PHE A 54 3.98 0.51 -0.39
C PHE A 54 4.87 1.28 0.60
N ALA A 55 5.94 1.87 0.09
CA ALA A 55 6.87 2.61 0.90
C ALA A 55 6.24 3.95 1.34
N SER A 56 6.44 4.32 2.61
CA SER A 56 6.03 5.60 3.17
C SER A 56 7.12 6.19 4.05
N VAL A 57 7.27 7.51 3.99
CA VAL A 57 8.31 8.25 4.72
C VAL A 57 7.75 8.80 6.02
N SER A 58 8.54 8.76 7.10
CA SER A 58 8.13 9.33 8.39
C SER A 58 7.89 10.83 8.27
N PRO A 59 7.02 11.43 9.11
CA PRO A 59 6.74 12.86 9.05
C PRO A 59 7.99 13.75 9.21
N ASP A 60 8.99 13.32 9.97
CA ASP A 60 10.28 14.00 10.09
C ASP A 60 11.23 13.80 8.90
N GLY A 61 10.86 12.97 7.93
CA GLY A 61 11.65 12.70 6.73
C GLY A 61 12.89 11.83 6.95
N THR A 62 13.04 11.18 8.12
CA THR A 62 14.27 10.45 8.47
C THR A 62 14.19 8.94 8.28
N ARG A 63 12.99 8.39 8.08
CA ARG A 63 12.75 6.94 8.00
C ARG A 63 11.87 6.57 6.83
N LEU A 64 12.10 5.38 6.31
CA LEU A 64 11.28 4.74 5.30
C LEU A 64 10.67 3.48 5.90
N LEU A 65 9.37 3.33 5.74
CA LEU A 65 8.60 2.17 6.11
C LEU A 65 8.12 1.50 4.83
N TYR A 66 8.17 0.18 4.73
CA TYR A 66 7.75 -0.53 3.53
C TYR A 66 7.33 -1.97 3.83
N GLN A 67 6.60 -2.57 2.90
CA GLN A 67 6.27 -3.98 2.89
C GLN A 67 7.29 -4.74 2.04
N THR A 68 7.81 -5.87 2.54
CA THR A 68 8.64 -6.77 1.73
C THR A 68 7.77 -7.59 0.78
N THR A 69 8.22 -7.83 -0.46
CA THR A 69 7.50 -8.73 -1.38
C THR A 69 7.52 -10.18 -0.89
N GLU A 70 8.64 -10.60 -0.31
CA GLU A 70 8.78 -11.91 0.32
C GLU A 70 8.22 -11.87 1.74
N GLY A 71 7.20 -12.69 2.00
CA GLY A 71 6.60 -12.86 3.33
C GLY A 71 5.75 -11.69 3.83
N SER A 72 5.61 -10.59 3.07
CA SER A 72 4.82 -9.41 3.48
C SER A 72 5.18 -8.90 4.88
N ARG A 73 6.48 -8.83 5.20
CA ARG A 73 6.94 -8.23 6.45
C ARG A 73 6.82 -6.72 6.36
N VAL A 74 6.52 -6.08 7.48
CA VAL A 74 6.61 -4.62 7.58
C VAL A 74 7.98 -4.28 8.15
N VAL A 75 8.73 -3.46 7.41
CA VAL A 75 10.12 -3.11 7.74
C VAL A 75 10.29 -1.60 7.73
N ALA A 76 11.00 -1.07 8.72
CA ALA A 76 11.49 0.30 8.74
C ALA A 76 13.01 0.34 8.50
N THR A 77 13.49 1.41 7.88
CA THR A 77 14.92 1.72 7.72
C THR A 77 15.13 3.23 7.66
N SER A 78 16.38 3.69 7.64
CA SER A 78 16.70 5.12 7.46
C SER A 78 16.34 5.60 6.04
N PHE A 79 15.98 6.87 5.93
CA PHE A 79 15.72 7.58 4.68
C PHE A 79 16.57 8.86 4.64
N PRO A 80 17.10 9.27 3.47
CA PRO A 80 16.94 8.66 2.14
C PRO A 80 17.95 7.56 1.81
N ILE A 81 18.94 7.34 2.67
CA ILE A 81 19.95 6.30 2.49
C ILE A 81 19.61 5.17 3.45
N PRO A 82 19.14 4.01 2.97
CA PRO A 82 18.85 2.87 3.83
C PRO A 82 20.08 2.41 4.60
N GLY A 83 19.84 1.94 5.81
CA GLY A 83 20.86 1.44 6.72
C GLY A 83 20.36 0.18 7.41
N ARG A 84 20.40 0.19 8.75
CA ARG A 84 19.80 -0.89 9.54
C ARG A 84 18.31 -1.02 9.20
N GLN A 85 17.84 -2.26 9.18
CA GLN A 85 16.42 -2.59 9.00
C GLN A 85 15.84 -3.09 10.32
N TRP A 86 14.63 -2.64 10.62
CA TRP A 86 13.86 -3.05 11.79
C TRP A 86 12.56 -3.69 11.31
N GLN A 87 12.37 -4.96 11.65
CA GLN A 87 11.11 -5.64 11.35
C GLN A 87 10.05 -5.16 12.35
N VAL A 88 9.09 -4.37 11.84
CA VAL A 88 7.96 -3.82 12.60
C VAL A 88 6.88 -4.87 12.82
N ALA A 89 6.63 -5.71 11.80
CA ALA A 89 5.72 -6.83 11.89
C ALA A 89 6.21 -7.99 11.01
N SER A 90 6.02 -9.23 11.49
CA SER A 90 6.32 -10.43 10.72
C SER A 90 5.39 -10.63 9.53
N GLU A 91 4.20 -10.02 9.58
CA GLU A 91 3.23 -10.00 8.50
C GLU A 91 2.43 -8.69 8.56
N GLY A 92 2.19 -8.08 7.41
CA GLY A 92 1.39 -6.87 7.27
C GLY A 92 1.45 -6.33 5.85
N ARG A 93 0.49 -5.46 5.52
CA ARG A 93 0.41 -4.83 4.20
C ARG A 93 0.22 -3.33 4.35
N GLU A 94 0.63 -2.62 3.29
CA GLU A 94 0.38 -1.19 3.13
C GLU A 94 0.66 -0.36 4.40
N PRO A 95 1.91 -0.41 4.90
CA PRO A 95 2.24 0.24 6.13
C PRO A 95 2.37 1.76 5.95
N LEU A 96 1.88 2.53 6.91
CA LEU A 96 1.87 4.00 6.89
C LEU A 96 2.35 4.55 8.25
N TRP A 97 2.99 5.72 8.23
CA TRP A 97 3.34 6.44 9.44
C TRP A 97 2.17 7.28 9.95
N LEU A 98 1.66 7.01 11.15
CA LEU A 98 0.69 7.86 11.83
C LEU A 98 1.36 9.08 12.48
N SER A 99 2.59 8.91 12.96
CA SER A 99 3.42 9.95 13.56
C SER A 99 4.90 9.56 13.45
N ASN A 100 5.83 10.31 14.03
CA ASN A 100 7.24 9.90 14.08
C ASN A 100 7.49 8.64 14.94
N THR A 101 6.52 8.25 15.76
CA THR A 101 6.64 7.14 16.73
C THR A 101 5.58 6.07 16.57
N GLU A 102 4.65 6.23 15.64
CA GLU A 102 3.55 5.28 15.46
C GLU A 102 3.38 4.92 13.99
N VAL A 103 3.31 3.61 13.75
CA VAL A 103 3.11 3.00 12.44
C VAL A 103 1.79 2.26 12.46
N VAL A 104 1.02 2.37 11.39
CA VAL A 104 -0.13 1.50 11.13
C VAL A 104 0.18 0.57 9.97
N TYR A 105 -0.32 -0.66 10.05
CA TYR A 105 -0.34 -1.60 8.92
C TYR A 105 -1.66 -2.38 8.94
N ARG A 106 -2.04 -2.95 7.79
CA ARG A 106 -3.22 -3.83 7.71
C ARG A 106 -2.83 -5.30 7.72
N LEU A 107 -3.69 -6.13 8.31
CA LEU A 107 -3.68 -7.58 8.18
C LEU A 107 -5.12 -8.07 7.95
N GLY A 108 -5.39 -8.53 6.74
CA GLY A 108 -6.76 -8.81 6.29
C GLY A 108 -7.62 -7.55 6.31
N VAL A 109 -8.66 -7.56 7.14
CA VAL A 109 -9.65 -6.49 7.31
C VAL A 109 -9.45 -5.68 8.61
N SER A 110 -8.30 -5.86 9.25
CA SER A 110 -7.94 -5.21 10.52
C SER A 110 -6.71 -4.32 10.34
N TRP A 111 -6.68 -3.22 11.08
CA TRP A 111 -5.53 -2.31 11.18
C TRP A 111 -4.88 -2.45 12.55
N TYR A 112 -3.56 -2.49 12.54
CA TYR A 112 -2.73 -2.63 13.73
C TYR A 112 -1.78 -1.45 13.84
N VAL A 113 -1.57 -0.97 15.05
CA VAL A 113 -0.61 0.08 15.38
C VAL A 113 0.54 -0.49 16.18
N VAL A 114 1.75 -0.12 15.77
CA VAL A 114 3.01 -0.43 16.45
C VAL A 114 3.69 0.88 16.78
N ARG A 115 4.14 1.01 18.03
CA ARG A 115 5.02 2.10 18.43
C ARG A 115 6.44 1.78 18.01
N VAL A 116 7.18 2.80 17.61
CA VAL A 116 8.61 2.70 17.33
C VAL A 116 9.37 3.71 18.17
N ASP A 117 10.56 3.32 18.58
CA ASP A 117 11.46 4.20 19.31
C ASP A 117 11.97 5.32 18.36
N PRO A 118 11.79 6.60 18.70
CA PRO A 118 12.18 7.72 17.85
C PRO A 118 13.69 7.88 17.69
N LEU A 119 14.50 7.31 18.60
CA LEU A 119 15.95 7.33 18.52
C LEU A 119 16.48 6.15 17.72
N THR A 120 15.99 4.94 18.01
CA THR A 120 16.59 3.71 17.47
C THR A 120 15.89 3.15 16.24
N GLY A 121 14.59 3.42 16.05
CA GLY A 121 13.82 2.79 14.98
C GLY A 121 13.17 1.47 15.36
N GLU A 122 13.49 0.95 16.55
CA GLU A 122 13.03 -0.35 16.99
C GLU A 122 11.55 -0.33 17.39
N PRO A 123 10.78 -1.38 17.06
CA PRO A 123 9.41 -1.54 17.57
C PRO A 123 9.40 -1.62 19.10
N VAL A 124 8.44 -0.94 19.70
CA VAL A 124 8.24 -0.88 21.15
C VAL A 124 6.94 -1.62 21.49
N GLY A 125 7.10 -2.81 22.04
CA GLY A 125 5.97 -3.65 22.46
C GLY A 125 5.28 -4.39 21.31
N ALA A 126 4.16 -5.04 21.65
CA ALA A 126 3.36 -5.77 20.67
C ALA A 126 2.41 -4.84 19.89
N PRO A 127 2.06 -5.19 18.64
CA PRO A 127 1.03 -4.48 17.89
C PRO A 127 -0.31 -4.45 18.64
N THR A 128 -1.00 -3.31 18.55
CA THR A 128 -2.35 -3.12 19.10
C THR A 128 -3.36 -2.97 17.98
N VAL A 129 -4.59 -3.44 18.17
CA VAL A 129 -5.64 -3.28 17.16
C VAL A 129 -6.15 -1.84 17.18
N LEU A 130 -6.08 -1.16 16.04
CA LEU A 130 -6.67 0.16 15.85
C LEU A 130 -8.15 0.05 15.44
N GLY A 131 -8.46 -0.92 14.58
CA GLY A 131 -9.82 -1.10 14.08
C GLY A 131 -9.95 -2.31 13.16
N ARG A 132 -11.20 -2.62 12.82
CA ARG A 132 -11.57 -3.71 11.91
C ARG A 132 -12.86 -3.37 11.19
N ASP A 133 -12.90 -3.52 9.87
CA ASP A 133 -14.13 -3.46 9.09
C ASP A 133 -14.20 -4.61 8.08
N PRO A 134 -15.06 -5.62 8.30
CA PRO A 134 -15.25 -6.74 7.35
C PRO A 134 -15.64 -6.33 5.93
N ARG A 135 -16.10 -5.10 5.72
CA ARG A 135 -16.44 -4.55 4.41
C ARG A 135 -15.24 -3.92 3.70
N PHE A 136 -14.06 -3.86 4.31
CA PHE A 136 -12.85 -3.40 3.64
C PHE A 136 -12.64 -4.16 2.32
N SER A 137 -12.38 -3.43 1.24
CA SER A 137 -12.09 -3.98 -0.07
C SER A 137 -10.64 -3.69 -0.44
N ASP A 138 -9.89 -4.76 -0.71
CA ASP A 138 -8.53 -4.65 -1.24
C ASP A 138 -8.56 -4.12 -2.68
N THR A 139 -7.52 -3.39 -3.09
CA THR A 139 -7.40 -2.79 -4.43
C THR A 139 -6.02 -3.05 -5.02
N ALA A 140 -5.91 -2.98 -6.36
CA ALA A 140 -4.59 -2.91 -6.98
C ALA A 140 -3.94 -1.56 -6.63
N GLY A 141 -2.89 -1.57 -5.80
CA GLY A 141 -2.27 -0.36 -5.25
C GLY A 141 -2.69 -0.11 -3.80
N TRP A 142 -2.63 1.15 -3.35
CA TRP A 142 -3.04 1.53 -1.99
C TRP A 142 -4.56 1.32 -1.83
N SER A 143 -4.94 0.45 -0.90
CA SER A 143 -6.33 0.20 -0.51
C SER A 143 -6.75 0.99 0.72
N ASN A 144 -5.77 1.60 1.42
CA ASN A 144 -6.00 2.52 2.52
C ASN A 144 -4.96 3.66 2.55
N ARG A 145 -5.36 4.81 3.10
CA ARG A 145 -4.52 6.00 3.33
C ARG A 145 -4.93 6.71 4.61
N LEU A 146 -4.05 7.57 5.12
CA LEU A 146 -4.41 8.45 6.22
C LEU A 146 -5.32 9.57 5.74
N SER A 147 -6.27 9.91 6.60
CA SER A 147 -7.07 11.12 6.50
C SER A 147 -6.31 12.30 7.12
N HIS A 148 -6.65 13.51 6.71
CA HIS A 148 -6.06 14.75 7.23
C HIS A 148 -6.25 14.96 8.74
N ASP A 149 -7.22 14.28 9.35
CA ASP A 149 -7.55 14.30 10.77
C ASP A 149 -6.88 13.16 11.57
N GLY A 150 -6.00 12.39 10.95
CA GLY A 150 -5.34 11.23 11.57
C GLY A 150 -6.17 9.94 11.54
N GLY A 151 -7.34 9.95 10.90
CA GLY A 151 -8.11 8.74 10.61
C GLY A 151 -7.55 7.92 9.44
N ILE A 152 -8.28 6.87 9.04
CA ILE A 152 -7.96 6.04 7.87
C ILE A 152 -9.10 6.11 6.86
N ILE A 153 -8.76 6.43 5.61
CA ILE A 153 -9.63 6.38 4.44
C ILE A 153 -9.35 5.07 3.71
N TYR A 154 -10.39 4.33 3.35
CA TYR A 154 -10.27 3.08 2.60
C TYR A 154 -11.51 2.85 1.74
N VAL A 155 -11.41 1.91 0.79
CA VAL A 155 -12.56 1.50 -0.02
C VAL A 155 -13.38 0.48 0.75
N GLN A 156 -14.65 0.81 0.97
CA GLN A 156 -15.61 -0.06 1.61
C GLN A 156 -16.51 -0.71 0.55
N GLY A 157 -16.56 -2.04 0.55
CA GLY A 157 -17.53 -2.81 -0.21
C GLY A 157 -18.94 -2.72 0.38
N PRO A 158 -19.93 -3.31 -0.30
CA PRO A 158 -21.29 -3.37 0.22
C PRO A 158 -21.32 -4.11 1.56
N ALA A 159 -22.35 -3.84 2.36
CA ALA A 159 -22.61 -4.64 3.55
C ALA A 159 -22.62 -6.12 3.17
N GLN A 160 -21.83 -6.93 3.88
CA GLN A 160 -21.90 -8.38 3.74
C GLN A 160 -23.20 -8.84 4.39
N VAL A 161 -24.28 -8.79 3.62
CA VAL A 161 -25.48 -9.56 3.93
C VAL A 161 -25.17 -10.99 3.56
N THR A 162 -25.01 -11.86 4.56
CA THR A 162 -24.98 -13.31 4.35
C THR A 162 -26.36 -13.76 3.87
N GLY A 163 -26.65 -13.50 2.60
CA GLY A 163 -27.81 -14.04 1.93
C GLY A 163 -27.45 -15.41 1.39
N THR A 164 -27.81 -16.47 2.10
CA THR A 164 -27.82 -17.84 1.55
C THR A 164 -29.02 -18.01 0.61
N HIS A 165 -29.03 -17.27 -0.51
CA HIS A 165 -30.01 -17.50 -1.56
C HIS A 165 -29.31 -18.08 -2.78
N VAL A 166 -29.62 -19.35 -3.06
CA VAL A 166 -29.35 -19.98 -4.34
C VAL A 166 -30.41 -19.46 -5.32
N ARG A 167 -30.00 -18.66 -6.31
CA ARG A 167 -30.88 -18.27 -7.40
C ARG A 167 -30.86 -19.36 -8.47
N VAL A 168 -31.86 -20.23 -8.46
CA VAL A 168 -32.09 -21.18 -9.55
C VAL A 168 -32.84 -20.46 -10.66
N ILE A 169 -32.27 -20.40 -11.87
CA ILE A 169 -32.98 -19.93 -13.06
C ILE A 169 -33.43 -21.17 -13.84
N PRO A 170 -34.69 -21.62 -13.66
CA PRO A 170 -35.18 -22.80 -14.35
C PRO A 170 -35.14 -22.58 -15.86
N ASN A 171 -34.74 -23.62 -16.60
CA ASN A 171 -34.70 -23.62 -18.06
C ASN A 171 -33.78 -22.55 -18.69
N TRP A 172 -32.76 -22.06 -17.96
CA TRP A 172 -31.83 -21.03 -18.46
C TRP A 172 -31.29 -21.32 -19.87
N VAL A 173 -30.88 -22.55 -20.14
CA VAL A 173 -30.36 -22.95 -21.46
C VAL A 173 -31.41 -22.76 -22.57
N ALA A 174 -32.67 -23.14 -22.32
CA ALA A 174 -33.75 -22.96 -23.29
C ALA A 174 -34.14 -21.49 -23.47
N GLN A 175 -34.03 -20.68 -22.41
CA GLN A 175 -34.23 -19.23 -22.50
C GLN A 175 -33.12 -18.56 -23.33
N MET A 176 -31.85 -18.92 -23.10
CA MET A 176 -30.72 -18.38 -23.86
C MET A 176 -30.76 -18.78 -25.34
N LYS A 177 -31.14 -20.02 -25.65
CA LYS A 177 -31.31 -20.45 -27.06
C LYS A 177 -32.34 -19.59 -27.79
N ARG A 178 -33.52 -19.39 -27.18
CA ARG A 178 -34.55 -18.51 -27.76
C ARG A 178 -34.05 -17.08 -27.96
N ALA A 179 -33.36 -16.51 -26.98
CA ALA A 179 -32.83 -15.15 -27.09
C ALA A 179 -31.81 -15.02 -28.24
N VAL A 180 -30.95 -16.02 -28.44
CA VAL A 180 -30.01 -16.05 -29.57
C VAL A 180 -30.74 -16.21 -30.90
N ASP A 181 -31.73 -17.09 -30.97
CA ASP A 181 -32.52 -17.32 -32.19
C ASP A 181 -33.33 -16.06 -32.59
N GLU A 182 -33.84 -15.32 -31.61
CA GLU A 182 -34.54 -14.03 -31.84
C GLU A 182 -33.58 -12.93 -32.29
N ALA A 183 -32.36 -12.88 -31.74
CA ALA A 183 -31.36 -11.87 -32.12
C ALA A 183 -30.74 -12.10 -33.50
N ASN A 184 -30.82 -13.32 -34.03
CA ASN A 184 -30.29 -13.71 -35.35
C ASN A 184 -31.34 -13.63 -36.48
N LYS A 185 -32.55 -13.12 -36.22
CA LYS A 185 -33.56 -12.80 -37.23
C LYS A 185 -33.42 -11.36 -37.71
#